data_AF-A0A3Q2Y3W7-F1
#
_entry.id   AF-A0A3Q2Y3W7-F1
#
_cell.length_a   1.000
_cell.length_b   1.000
_cell.length_c   1.000
_cell.angle_alpha   90.00
_cell.angle_beta   90.00
_cell.angle_gamma   90.00
#
_symmetry.space_group_name_H-M   'P 1'
#
loop_
_entity.id
_entity.type
_entity.pdbx_description
1 polymer ?
#
loop_
_entity_poly.entity_id
_entity_poly.type
_entity_poly.pdbx_seq_one_letter_code
_entity_poly.pdbx_strand_id
1 'polypeptide(L)'
;MTTCCLRSQCVLCLLAPGWPATGPMAEACGETHSRSISFRSMKCKFKFTSSFERHNDDNTFLVWVNEEEHLKVISIEKGGNMKAAFTRFCSGIQEVESKLNEKELEFMWNDHLGYILTCPSNLGTGLRAGVHVKLPNLSKRPEFEEVLKRLRLEKRTGGVDTEADSEVLDISNTDRLGFTEVQLVQVVVDGVKVLVEMEKRLEMEEGIDDLMPVQK
;
A
#
# COMPACT_ATOMS: atom_id res chain seq x y z
N MET A 1 0.46 18.59 -29.92
CA MET A 1 1.23 17.34 -29.77
C MET A 1 1.01 16.90 -28.33
N THR A 2 0.15 15.91 -28.12
CA THR A 2 -0.35 15.53 -26.78
C THR A 2 0.70 14.68 -26.09
N THR A 3 1.39 15.25 -25.10
CA THR A 3 2.40 14.58 -24.29
C THR A 3 1.69 13.83 -23.17
N CYS A 4 1.46 12.54 -23.35
CA CYS A 4 0.94 11.63 -22.33
C CYS A 4 2.10 10.75 -21.83
N CYS A 5 2.35 10.67 -20.52
CA CYS A 5 2.94 9.51 -19.80
C CYS A 5 3.60 9.92 -18.46
N LEU A 6 2.87 9.94 -17.35
CA LEU A 6 3.42 9.54 -16.05
C LEU A 6 2.46 8.51 -15.41
N ARG A 7 3.01 7.43 -14.85
CA ARG A 7 2.26 6.28 -14.27
C ARG A 7 2.79 6.06 -12.85
N SER A 8 1.92 6.01 -11.84
CA SER A 8 2.34 5.92 -10.44
C SER A 8 1.89 4.64 -9.74
N GLN A 9 2.83 3.87 -9.16
CA GLN A 9 2.56 2.89 -8.10
C GLN A 9 2.71 3.57 -6.74
N CYS A 10 2.00 3.06 -5.75
CA CYS A 10 1.97 3.65 -4.43
C CYS A 10 2.23 2.59 -3.35
N VAL A 11 3.25 2.80 -2.52
CA VAL A 11 3.58 1.88 -1.41
C VAL A 11 3.58 2.64 -0.09
N LEU A 12 2.65 2.31 0.78
CA LEU A 12 2.58 2.78 2.16
C LEU A 12 3.11 1.66 3.05
N CYS A 13 4.26 1.87 3.69
CA CYS A 13 4.93 0.88 4.52
C CYS A 13 5.13 1.44 5.93
N LEU A 14 4.74 0.73 6.99
CA LEU A 14 5.01 1.12 8.37
C LEU A 14 6.02 0.17 9.02
N LEU A 15 6.88 0.71 9.89
CA LEU A 15 7.80 -0.06 10.74
C LEU A 15 7.38 0.10 12.20
N ALA A 16 6.80 -0.91 12.86
CA ALA A 16 6.31 -0.71 14.24
C ALA A 16 6.36 -1.94 15.18
N PRO A 17 7.08 -1.85 16.30
CA PRO A 17 6.70 -2.46 17.56
C PRO A 17 5.76 -1.53 18.37
N GLY A 18 4.64 -2.06 18.85
CA GLY A 18 3.72 -1.39 19.79
C GLY A 18 2.70 -0.42 19.15
N TRP A 19 1.44 -0.86 19.01
CA TRP A 19 0.36 -0.11 18.34
C TRP A 19 -0.75 0.33 19.32
N PRO A 20 -1.09 1.63 19.42
CA PRO A 20 -2.34 2.10 20.02
C PRO A 20 -3.40 2.39 18.93
N ALA A 21 -4.58 1.77 19.05
CA ALA A 21 -5.65 1.86 18.07
C ALA A 21 -6.52 3.12 18.27
N THR A 22 -6.66 4.00 17.27
CA THR A 22 -7.76 4.99 17.24
C THR A 22 -8.27 5.33 15.82
N GLY A 23 -9.61 5.38 15.69
CA GLY A 23 -10.40 6.15 14.71
C GLY A 23 -10.67 5.57 13.30
N PRO A 24 -11.88 5.77 12.72
CA PRO A 24 -12.16 5.47 11.31
C PRO A 24 -11.43 6.42 10.34
N MET A 25 -11.00 5.92 9.17
CA MET A 25 -10.18 6.64 8.17
C MET A 25 -10.95 7.59 7.24
N ALA A 26 -12.27 7.71 7.40
CA ALA A 26 -13.20 8.28 6.41
C ALA A 26 -13.11 9.81 6.18
N GLU A 27 -12.14 10.52 6.77
CA GLU A 27 -12.00 11.99 6.61
C GLU A 27 -10.79 12.42 5.75
N ALA A 28 -10.03 11.49 5.17
CA ALA A 28 -8.68 11.82 4.67
C ALA A 28 -8.56 12.26 3.19
N CYS A 29 -9.54 12.00 2.32
CA CYS A 29 -9.39 12.27 0.89
C CYS A 29 -10.75 12.64 0.27
N GLY A 30 -10.86 13.83 -0.35
CA GLY A 30 -12.07 14.34 -1.02
C GLY A 30 -12.29 13.76 -2.43
N GLU A 31 -13.54 13.75 -2.90
CA GLU A 31 -14.01 13.08 -4.13
C GLU A 31 -13.56 13.75 -5.45
N THR A 32 -13.17 12.98 -6.49
CA THR A 32 -12.92 13.49 -7.86
C THR A 32 -13.59 12.63 -8.97
N HIS A 33 -14.06 13.29 -10.02
CA HIS A 33 -15.03 12.84 -11.05
C HIS A 33 -14.42 12.48 -12.43
N SER A 34 -15.17 11.68 -13.21
CA SER A 34 -14.88 11.02 -14.50
C SER A 34 -14.67 11.91 -15.75
N ARG A 35 -13.76 11.50 -16.64
CA ARG A 35 -13.73 11.87 -18.09
C ARG A 35 -13.13 10.74 -18.94
N SER A 36 -13.77 10.46 -20.09
CA SER A 36 -13.45 9.36 -21.01
C SER A 36 -12.42 9.73 -22.09
N ILE A 37 -11.46 8.85 -22.43
CA ILE A 37 -10.81 8.72 -23.77
C ILE A 37 -10.15 7.32 -23.93
N SER A 38 -10.13 6.84 -25.18
CA SER A 38 -9.78 5.50 -25.71
C SER A 38 -8.30 5.06 -25.62
N PHE A 39 -8.08 3.75 -25.43
CA PHE A 39 -6.76 3.09 -25.30
C PHE A 39 -6.07 2.72 -26.62
N ARG A 40 -4.73 2.82 -26.63
CA ARG A 40 -3.82 1.94 -27.38
C ARG A 40 -2.74 1.40 -26.44
N SER A 41 -2.60 0.08 -26.41
CA SER A 41 -1.55 -0.61 -25.66
C SER A 41 -0.18 -0.39 -26.32
N MET A 42 0.80 0.10 -25.56
CA MET A 42 2.21 0.12 -25.95
C MET A 42 3.04 -0.34 -24.75
N LYS A 43 3.64 -1.53 -24.86
CA LYS A 43 4.87 -1.84 -24.14
C LYS A 43 5.97 -1.01 -24.79
N CYS A 44 6.36 0.10 -24.18
CA CYS A 44 7.46 0.89 -24.70
C CYS A 44 8.75 0.52 -23.98
N LYS A 45 9.72 -0.05 -24.71
CA LYS A 45 11.12 -0.08 -24.27
C LYS A 45 11.69 1.33 -24.42
N PHE A 46 11.41 2.21 -23.46
CA PHE A 46 12.17 3.45 -23.31
C PHE A 46 13.41 3.14 -22.46
N LYS A 47 14.60 3.28 -23.03
CA LYS A 47 15.83 3.45 -22.25
C LYS A 47 15.78 4.85 -21.63
N PHE A 48 15.25 4.98 -20.41
CA PHE A 48 15.41 6.20 -19.61
C PHE A 48 16.83 6.24 -19.02
N THR A 49 17.45 7.42 -19.00
CA THR A 49 18.89 7.60 -18.78
C THR A 49 19.34 7.62 -17.32
N SER A 50 18.44 7.58 -16.34
CA SER A 50 18.78 7.36 -14.93
C SER A 50 17.54 7.09 -14.06
N SER A 51 17.64 6.11 -13.16
CA SER A 51 16.72 5.90 -12.04
C SER A 51 17.26 6.65 -10.82
N PHE A 52 16.38 7.26 -10.03
CA PHE A 52 16.80 8.02 -8.84
C PHE A 52 15.72 8.05 -7.77
N GLU A 53 16.18 8.24 -6.54
CA GLU A 53 15.34 8.40 -5.35
C GLU A 53 15.36 9.87 -4.89
N ARG A 54 14.19 10.36 -4.50
CA ARG A 54 14.03 11.61 -3.76
C ARG A 54 13.32 11.29 -2.44
N HIS A 55 13.73 11.93 -1.36
CA HIS A 55 13.06 11.84 -0.07
C HIS A 55 12.99 13.22 0.58
N ASN A 56 12.05 13.40 1.51
CA ASN A 56 12.06 14.57 2.40
C ASN A 56 13.16 14.41 3.49
N ASP A 57 13.44 15.49 4.22
CA ASP A 57 14.49 15.52 5.25
C ASP A 57 14.25 14.46 6.35
N ASP A 58 12.98 14.17 6.65
CA ASP A 58 12.59 13.19 7.67
C ASP A 58 12.62 11.73 7.18
N ASN A 59 12.87 11.48 5.88
CA ASN A 59 12.78 10.16 5.24
C ASN A 59 11.41 9.46 5.45
N THR A 60 10.34 10.25 5.57
CA THR A 60 8.95 9.77 5.77
C THR A 60 8.10 9.84 4.51
N PHE A 61 8.59 10.50 3.46
CA PHE A 61 7.99 10.54 2.15
C PHE A 61 9.09 10.44 1.08
N LEU A 62 8.98 9.43 0.21
CA LEU A 62 9.95 9.10 -0.81
C LEU A 62 9.27 8.97 -2.16
N VAL A 63 10.00 9.29 -3.21
CA VAL A 63 9.58 9.11 -4.59
C VAL A 63 10.70 8.43 -5.34
N TRP A 64 10.46 7.21 -5.82
CA TRP A 64 11.36 6.53 -6.75
C TRP A 64 10.92 6.82 -8.17
N VAL A 65 11.89 7.11 -9.03
CA VAL A 65 11.64 7.49 -10.43
C VAL A 65 12.32 6.49 -11.36
N ASN A 66 11.57 6.01 -12.35
CA ASN A 66 12.03 5.08 -13.39
C ASN A 66 12.61 3.76 -12.85
N GLU A 67 11.93 3.14 -11.88
CA GLU A 67 12.22 1.77 -11.42
C GLU A 67 11.26 0.79 -12.11
N GLU A 68 10.47 0.03 -11.35
CA GLU A 68 9.40 -0.84 -11.87
C GLU A 68 8.27 -0.04 -12.55
N GLU A 69 8.07 1.20 -12.11
CA GLU A 69 7.11 2.16 -12.65
C GLU A 69 7.79 3.52 -12.86
N HIS A 70 7.15 4.42 -13.62
CA HIS A 70 7.68 5.77 -13.83
C HIS A 70 7.83 6.52 -12.51
N LEU A 71 6.86 6.38 -11.61
CA LEU A 71 6.86 7.04 -10.32
C LEU A 71 6.35 6.07 -9.24
N LYS A 72 7.09 5.94 -8.14
CA LYS A 72 6.64 5.20 -6.97
C LYS A 72 6.60 6.12 -5.77
N VAL A 73 5.40 6.49 -5.33
CA VAL A 73 5.22 7.33 -4.13
C VAL A 73 5.19 6.43 -2.91
N ILE A 74 6.01 6.77 -1.93
CA ILE A 74 6.16 6.03 -0.70
C ILE A 74 5.95 6.97 0.46
N SER A 75 5.04 6.61 1.37
CA SER A 75 4.97 7.23 2.69
C SER A 75 5.30 6.17 3.72
N ILE A 76 6.20 6.48 4.63
CA ILE A 76 6.63 5.58 5.69
C ILE A 76 6.65 6.31 7.01
N GLU A 77 6.24 5.62 8.05
CA GLU A 77 6.29 6.12 9.42
C GLU A 77 6.76 5.01 10.35
N LYS A 78 7.56 5.41 11.35
CA LYS A 78 7.90 4.53 12.46
C LYS A 78 6.72 4.52 13.44
N GLY A 79 6.38 3.36 13.98
CA GLY A 79 5.26 3.19 14.88
C GLY A 79 3.93 2.94 14.15
N GLY A 80 2.86 2.88 14.93
CA GLY A 80 1.55 2.39 14.48
C GLY A 80 0.58 3.43 13.91
N ASN A 81 1.07 4.57 13.40
CA ASN A 81 0.18 5.66 12.99
C ASN A 81 -0.14 5.63 11.49
N MET A 82 -0.96 4.65 11.07
CA MET A 82 -1.40 4.54 9.67
C MET A 82 -2.16 5.78 9.19
N LYS A 83 -2.91 6.44 10.07
CA LYS A 83 -3.64 7.67 9.71
C LYS A 83 -2.66 8.75 9.28
N ALA A 84 -1.62 9.02 10.05
CA ALA A 84 -0.63 10.05 9.72
C ALA A 84 0.14 9.70 8.42
N ALA A 85 0.57 8.45 8.27
CA ALA A 85 1.26 7.99 7.08
C ALA A 85 0.38 8.09 5.83
N PHE A 86 -0.90 7.73 5.93
CA PHE A 86 -1.87 7.82 4.83
C PHE A 86 -2.25 9.27 4.51
N THR A 87 -2.42 10.14 5.50
CA THR A 87 -2.65 11.57 5.27
C THR A 87 -1.48 12.21 4.52
N ARG A 88 -0.23 11.95 4.95
CA ARG A 88 0.98 12.43 4.25
C ARG A 88 1.05 11.90 2.82
N PHE A 89 0.63 10.65 2.62
CA PHE A 89 0.55 10.04 1.30
C PHE A 89 -0.50 10.73 0.40
N CYS A 90 -1.75 10.92 0.86
CA CYS A 90 -2.80 11.66 0.14
C CYS A 90 -2.32 13.06 -0.24
N SER A 91 -1.79 13.84 0.72
CA SER A 91 -1.28 15.20 0.45
C SER A 91 -0.11 15.21 -0.53
N GLY A 92 0.83 14.26 -0.40
CA GLY A 92 1.98 14.18 -1.28
C GLY A 92 1.63 13.85 -2.72
N ILE A 93 0.67 12.94 -2.95
CA ILE A 93 0.17 12.64 -4.30
C ILE A 93 -0.54 13.84 -4.92
N GLN A 94 -1.39 14.53 -4.15
CA GLN A 94 -2.09 15.72 -4.63
C GLN A 94 -1.11 16.82 -5.06
N GLU A 95 -0.04 17.03 -4.29
CA GLU A 95 1.02 17.99 -4.65
C GLU A 95 1.77 17.55 -5.91
N VAL A 96 2.14 16.27 -6.02
CA VAL A 96 2.78 15.74 -7.24
C VAL A 96 1.87 15.93 -8.44
N GLU A 97 0.60 15.57 -8.35
CA GLU A 97 -0.39 15.73 -9.41
C GLU A 97 -0.55 17.20 -9.81
N SER A 98 -0.64 18.11 -8.85
CA SER A 98 -0.68 19.55 -9.10
C SER A 98 0.55 20.02 -9.89
N LYS A 99 1.74 19.56 -9.53
CA LYS A 99 3.00 19.92 -10.22
C LYS A 99 3.12 19.31 -11.62
N LEU A 100 2.50 18.16 -11.86
CA LEU A 100 2.42 17.58 -13.20
C LEU A 100 1.44 18.36 -14.08
N ASN A 101 0.29 18.75 -13.53
CA ASN A 101 -0.72 19.54 -14.22
C ASN A 101 -0.19 20.92 -14.64
N GLU A 102 0.63 21.58 -13.80
CA GLU A 102 1.36 22.82 -14.16
C GLU A 102 2.22 22.68 -15.42
N LYS A 103 2.63 21.44 -15.76
CA LYS A 103 3.43 21.10 -16.94
C LYS A 103 2.62 20.43 -18.05
N GLU A 104 1.29 20.47 -17.96
CA GLU A 104 0.38 19.79 -18.89
C GLU A 104 0.66 18.28 -18.99
N LEU A 105 1.10 17.67 -17.89
CA LEU A 105 1.30 16.23 -17.75
C LEU A 105 0.27 15.66 -16.78
N GLU A 106 -0.29 14.50 -17.12
CA GLU A 106 -1.31 13.81 -16.32
C GLU A 106 -0.88 12.37 -16.02
N PHE A 107 -1.46 11.82 -14.95
CA PHE A 107 -1.37 10.39 -14.68
C PHE A 107 -2.20 9.60 -15.68
N MET A 108 -1.73 8.41 -16.06
CA MET A 108 -2.56 7.52 -16.85
C MET A 108 -3.66 6.90 -16.01
N TRP A 109 -4.89 7.19 -16.38
CA TRP A 109 -6.07 6.77 -15.64
C TRP A 109 -7.27 6.56 -16.58
N ASN A 110 -8.20 5.67 -16.21
CA ASN A 110 -9.54 5.63 -16.81
C ASN A 110 -10.59 5.08 -15.84
N ASP A 111 -11.86 5.30 -16.18
CA ASP A 111 -13.01 4.91 -15.34
C ASP A 111 -13.08 3.40 -15.02
N HIS A 112 -12.62 2.52 -15.91
CA HIS A 112 -12.72 1.07 -15.73
C HIS A 112 -11.56 0.47 -14.93
N LEU A 113 -10.33 0.94 -15.17
CA LEU A 113 -9.12 0.35 -14.59
C LEU A 113 -8.45 1.22 -13.53
N GLY A 114 -8.94 2.44 -13.27
CA GLY A 114 -8.25 3.40 -12.42
C GLY A 114 -6.89 3.79 -12.99
N TYR A 115 -5.90 3.96 -12.11
CA TYR A 115 -4.52 4.24 -12.49
C TYR A 115 -3.91 3.05 -13.23
N ILE A 116 -3.27 3.36 -14.36
CA ILE A 116 -2.65 2.37 -15.22
C ILE A 116 -1.19 2.20 -14.86
N LEU A 117 -0.82 0.96 -14.59
CA LEU A 117 0.51 0.56 -14.18
C LEU A 117 1.08 -0.52 -15.08
N THR A 118 2.36 -0.83 -14.91
CA THR A 118 3.09 -1.76 -15.77
C THR A 118 2.61 -3.20 -15.55
N CYS A 119 2.44 -3.59 -14.29
CA CYS A 119 1.89 -4.90 -13.94
C CYS A 119 0.35 -4.86 -13.83
N PRO A 120 -0.40 -5.77 -14.48
CA PRO A 120 -1.85 -5.86 -14.32
C PRO A 120 -2.33 -6.03 -12.88
N SER A 121 -1.51 -6.64 -12.00
CA SER A 121 -1.85 -6.79 -10.57
C SER A 121 -1.93 -5.46 -9.81
N ASN A 122 -1.34 -4.40 -10.36
CA ASN A 122 -1.25 -3.10 -9.70
C ASN A 122 -2.25 -2.08 -10.27
N LEU A 123 -3.15 -2.48 -11.16
CA LEU A 123 -4.22 -1.60 -11.64
C LEU A 123 -5.16 -1.14 -10.52
N GLY A 124 -5.93 -0.09 -10.79
CA GLY A 124 -6.89 0.49 -9.85
C GLY A 124 -6.25 1.62 -9.07
N THR A 125 -6.10 1.42 -7.77
CA THR A 125 -5.43 2.39 -6.87
C THR A 125 -3.90 2.33 -6.99
N GLY A 126 -3.36 1.18 -7.43
CA GLY A 126 -1.92 0.90 -7.31
C GLY A 126 -1.40 0.93 -5.88
N LEU A 127 -2.28 0.92 -4.87
CA LEU A 127 -1.94 1.13 -3.47
C LEU A 127 -1.61 -0.19 -2.76
N ARG A 128 -0.38 -0.27 -2.29
CA ARG A 128 0.07 -1.24 -1.30
C ARG A 128 0.20 -0.60 0.07
N ALA A 129 -0.82 -0.76 0.91
CA ALA A 129 -0.75 -0.41 2.32
C ALA A 129 -0.32 -1.63 3.13
N GLY A 130 0.70 -1.46 3.95
CA GLY A 130 1.22 -2.56 4.76
C GLY A 130 1.96 -2.12 6.01
N VAL A 131 2.21 -3.10 6.86
CA VAL A 131 2.91 -2.96 8.14
C VAL A 131 3.98 -4.04 8.25
N HIS A 132 5.11 -3.68 8.84
CA HIS A 132 6.02 -4.65 9.43
C HIS A 132 5.53 -4.93 10.86
N VAL A 133 5.02 -6.14 11.08
CA VAL A 133 4.43 -6.59 12.35
C VAL A 133 5.14 -7.84 12.84
N LYS A 134 5.39 -7.90 14.16
CA LYS A 134 6.03 -9.05 14.80
C LYS A 134 4.97 -10.06 15.24
N LEU A 135 4.99 -11.26 14.66
CA LEU A 135 4.01 -12.34 14.88
C LEU A 135 4.70 -13.71 15.12
N PRO A 136 5.49 -13.86 16.19
CA PRO A 136 6.34 -15.05 16.40
C PRO A 136 5.55 -16.33 16.68
N ASN A 137 4.33 -16.25 17.21
CA ASN A 137 3.50 -17.42 17.50
C ASN A 137 2.50 -17.68 16.37
N LEU A 138 1.77 -16.65 15.94
CA LEU A 138 0.73 -16.77 14.93
C LEU A 138 1.30 -17.22 13.58
N SER A 139 2.48 -16.74 13.19
CA SER A 139 3.11 -17.13 11.92
C SER A 139 3.48 -18.62 11.81
N LYS A 140 3.62 -19.31 12.95
CA LYS A 140 3.95 -20.75 13.02
C LYS A 140 2.71 -21.64 12.98
N ARG A 141 1.52 -21.05 13.07
CA ARG A 141 0.24 -21.76 13.09
C ARG A 141 -0.12 -22.24 11.67
N PRO A 142 -0.63 -23.48 11.51
CA PRO A 142 -1.07 -23.97 10.20
C PRO A 142 -2.25 -23.16 9.64
N GLU A 143 -3.04 -22.52 10.52
CA GLU A 143 -4.19 -21.71 10.13
C GLU A 143 -3.81 -20.30 9.63
N PHE A 144 -2.54 -19.89 9.73
CA PHE A 144 -2.11 -18.50 9.47
C PHE A 144 -2.41 -18.03 8.05
N GLU A 145 -2.12 -18.85 7.03
CA GLU A 145 -2.40 -18.52 5.63
C GLU A 145 -3.90 -18.35 5.36
N GLU A 146 -4.73 -19.16 6.04
CA GLU A 146 -6.18 -19.06 5.92
C GLU A 146 -6.70 -17.79 6.60
N VAL A 147 -6.14 -17.40 7.75
CA VAL A 147 -6.46 -16.13 8.41
C VAL A 147 -6.15 -14.94 7.48
N LEU A 148 -4.96 -14.91 6.88
CA LEU A 148 -4.57 -13.85 5.94
C LEU A 148 -5.51 -13.78 4.74
N LYS A 149 -5.83 -14.93 4.14
CA LYS A 149 -6.75 -15.03 3.01
C LYS A 149 -8.14 -14.50 3.32
N ARG A 150 -8.70 -14.84 4.50
CA ARG A 150 -10.01 -14.35 4.93
C ARG A 150 -10.02 -12.84 5.21
N LEU A 151 -8.89 -12.31 5.66
CA LEU A 151 -8.70 -10.88 5.88
C LEU A 151 -8.34 -10.11 4.60
N ARG A 152 -8.12 -10.79 3.48
CA ARG A 152 -7.65 -10.22 2.20
C ARG A 152 -6.29 -9.53 2.33
N LEU A 153 -5.42 -10.15 3.13
CA LEU A 153 -4.05 -9.74 3.36
C LEU A 153 -3.09 -10.73 2.73
N GLU A 154 -1.91 -10.25 2.36
CA GLU A 154 -0.78 -11.04 1.89
C GLU A 154 0.42 -10.81 2.80
N LYS A 155 1.22 -11.86 3.01
CA LYS A 155 2.54 -11.74 3.62
C LYS A 155 3.62 -11.70 2.54
N ARG A 156 4.64 -10.86 2.71
CA ARG A 156 5.89 -10.95 1.96
C ARG A 156 7.03 -11.34 2.88
N THR A 157 7.70 -12.43 2.53
CA THR A 157 9.01 -12.79 3.08
C THR A 157 10.08 -12.04 2.28
N GLY A 158 10.69 -11.03 2.88
CA GLY A 158 11.83 -10.30 2.32
C GLY A 158 11.43 -9.01 1.60
N GLY A 159 11.42 -7.91 2.34
CA GLY A 159 11.97 -6.67 1.80
C GLY A 159 13.45 -6.92 1.45
N VAL A 160 13.96 -6.21 0.45
CA VAL A 160 15.21 -6.49 -0.28
C VAL A 160 16.49 -6.63 0.59
N ASP A 161 16.47 -6.41 1.92
CA ASP A 161 17.67 -6.47 2.78
C ASP A 161 17.46 -7.03 4.20
N THR A 162 16.63 -8.05 4.45
CA THR A 162 16.55 -8.65 5.80
C THR A 162 16.52 -10.17 5.81
N GLU A 163 17.70 -10.77 5.91
CA GLU A 163 17.94 -12.21 6.14
C GLU A 163 17.85 -12.64 7.64
N ALA A 164 17.39 -11.80 8.58
CA ALA A 164 17.74 -12.03 10.00
C ALA A 164 16.64 -11.95 11.08
N ASP A 165 15.35 -11.83 10.76
CA ASP A 165 14.31 -12.01 11.79
C ASP A 165 13.09 -12.72 11.20
N SER A 166 12.97 -14.02 11.46
CA SER A 166 11.84 -14.86 11.03
C SER A 166 10.50 -14.47 11.67
N GLU A 167 10.52 -13.51 12.60
CA GLU A 167 9.37 -13.10 13.41
C GLU A 167 8.70 -11.81 12.93
N VAL A 168 9.36 -11.00 12.09
CA VAL A 168 8.80 -9.75 11.55
C VAL A 168 8.31 -9.98 10.14
N LEU A 169 7.02 -9.77 9.92
CA LEU A 169 6.35 -10.00 8.64
C LEU A 169 5.91 -8.69 8.01
N ASP A 170 6.12 -8.55 6.70
CA ASP A 170 5.50 -7.52 5.87
C ASP A 170 4.10 -7.99 5.46
N ILE A 171 3.08 -7.41 6.11
CA ILE A 171 1.67 -7.70 5.88
C ILE A 171 1.03 -6.53 5.15
N SER A 172 0.43 -6.78 3.98
CA SER A 172 -0.25 -5.76 3.17
C SER A 172 -1.58 -6.22 2.61
N ASN A 173 -2.43 -5.31 2.13
CA ASN A 173 -3.64 -5.68 1.37
C ASN A 173 -3.26 -6.45 0.10
N THR A 174 -4.08 -7.43 -0.29
CA THR A 174 -3.91 -8.18 -1.55
C THR A 174 -4.53 -7.44 -2.74
N ASP A 175 -5.70 -6.85 -2.54
CA ASP A 175 -6.46 -6.19 -3.61
C ASP A 175 -5.95 -4.78 -3.92
N ARG A 176 -6.05 -4.39 -5.19
CA ARG A 176 -5.66 -3.06 -5.70
C ARG A 176 -6.75 -2.41 -6.56
N LEU A 177 -7.55 -3.22 -7.25
CA LEU A 177 -8.61 -2.83 -8.19
C LEU A 177 -9.99 -3.13 -7.61
N GLY A 178 -10.96 -2.24 -7.86
CA GLY A 178 -12.35 -2.39 -7.40
C GLY A 178 -12.60 -1.88 -5.97
N PHE A 179 -11.60 -1.26 -5.35
CA PHE A 179 -11.67 -0.65 -4.02
C PHE A 179 -11.05 0.73 -4.06
N THR A 180 -11.49 1.63 -3.17
CA THR A 180 -10.84 2.91 -2.96
C THR A 180 -9.61 2.76 -2.06
N GLU A 181 -8.70 3.73 -2.11
CA GLU A 181 -7.51 3.80 -1.27
C GLU A 181 -7.87 3.71 0.22
N VAL A 182 -8.91 4.44 0.63
CA VAL A 182 -9.42 4.44 2.02
C VAL A 182 -9.92 3.06 2.42
N GLN A 183 -10.67 2.37 1.55
CA GLN A 183 -11.16 1.01 1.82
C GLN A 183 -9.99 0.03 1.99
N LEU A 184 -8.98 0.12 1.13
CA LEU A 184 -7.80 -0.74 1.19
C LEU A 184 -6.98 -0.52 2.47
N VAL A 185 -6.77 0.74 2.87
CA VAL A 185 -6.10 1.04 4.15
C VAL A 185 -6.94 0.54 5.33
N GLN A 186 -8.26 0.68 5.28
CA GLN A 186 -9.14 0.19 6.33
C GLN A 186 -9.09 -1.34 6.46
N VAL A 187 -9.03 -2.08 5.34
CA VAL A 187 -8.82 -3.53 5.32
C VAL A 187 -7.54 -3.91 6.08
N VAL A 188 -6.44 -3.19 5.83
CA VAL A 188 -5.16 -3.42 6.52
C VAL A 188 -5.27 -3.09 8.00
N VAL A 189 -5.81 -1.92 8.36
CA VAL A 189 -5.96 -1.50 9.76
C VAL A 189 -6.77 -2.51 10.56
N ASP A 190 -7.90 -2.99 10.02
CA ASP A 190 -8.76 -3.94 10.72
C ASP A 190 -8.16 -5.34 10.76
N GLY A 191 -7.55 -5.78 9.66
CA GLY A 191 -6.89 -7.09 9.63
C GLY A 191 -5.70 -7.16 10.58
N VAL A 192 -4.84 -6.13 10.61
CA VAL A 192 -3.69 -6.08 11.52
C VAL A 192 -4.14 -6.06 12.98
N LYS A 193 -5.23 -5.37 13.33
CA LYS A 193 -5.79 -5.43 14.70
C LYS A 193 -6.15 -6.85 15.11
N VAL A 194 -6.80 -7.62 14.22
CA VAL A 194 -7.14 -9.02 14.47
C VAL A 194 -5.89 -9.87 14.63
N LEU A 195 -4.88 -9.70 13.76
CA LEU A 195 -3.61 -10.43 13.85
C LEU A 195 -2.89 -10.16 15.17
N VAL A 196 -2.83 -8.90 15.61
CA VAL A 196 -2.21 -8.51 16.89
C VAL A 196 -2.97 -9.07 18.08
N GLU A 197 -4.31 -9.11 18.02
CA GLU A 197 -5.12 -9.70 19.09
C GLU A 197 -4.92 -11.22 19.18
N MET A 198 -4.89 -11.92 18.04
CA MET A 198 -4.57 -13.34 17.99
C MET A 198 -3.17 -13.62 18.56
N GLU A 199 -2.17 -12.82 18.20
CA GLU A 199 -0.81 -12.97 18.72
C GLU A 199 -0.76 -12.83 20.25
N LYS A 200 -1.43 -11.81 20.81
CA LYS A 200 -1.49 -11.60 22.27
C LYS A 200 -2.14 -12.77 23.01
N ARG A 201 -3.18 -13.37 22.45
CA ARG A 201 -3.79 -14.57 23.04
C ARG A 201 -2.86 -15.76 23.01
N LEU A 202 -2.15 -15.96 21.90
CA LEU A 202 -1.14 -17.02 21.80
C LEU A 202 0.03 -16.81 22.76
N GLU A 203 0.44 -15.56 23.01
CA GLU A 203 1.44 -15.21 24.04
C GLU A 203 0.97 -15.60 25.46
N MET A 204 -0.35 -15.61 25.69
CA MET A 204 -0.99 -16.04 26.95
C MET A 204 -1.37 -17.53 26.96
N GLU A 205 -0.98 -18.31 25.94
CA GLU A 205 -1.35 -19.72 25.74
C GLU A 205 -2.86 -19.97 25.61
N GLU A 206 -3.62 -18.95 25.18
CA GLU A 206 -5.06 -19.04 24.94
C GLU A 206 -5.40 -19.48 23.50
N GLY A 207 -6.59 -20.05 23.34
CA GLY A 207 -7.12 -20.41 22.02
C GLY A 207 -7.52 -19.19 21.18
N ILE A 208 -7.43 -19.34 19.85
CA ILE A 208 -7.78 -18.29 18.86
C ILE A 208 -8.95 -18.67 17.95
N ASP A 209 -9.60 -19.81 18.20
CA ASP A 209 -10.64 -20.36 17.31
C ASP A 209 -11.85 -19.43 17.17
N ASP A 210 -12.21 -18.71 18.25
CA ASP A 210 -13.28 -17.72 18.28
C ASP A 210 -12.92 -16.40 17.56
N LEU A 211 -11.63 -16.15 17.34
CA LEU A 211 -11.13 -14.98 16.61
C LEU A 211 -11.05 -15.21 15.11
N MET A 212 -11.30 -16.44 14.63
CA MET A 212 -11.20 -16.77 13.22
C MET A 212 -12.11 -15.86 12.37
N PRO A 213 -11.55 -15.05 11.46
CA PRO A 213 -12.32 -14.09 10.71
C PRO A 213 -13.30 -14.79 9.76
N VAL A 214 -14.42 -14.12 9.46
CA VAL A 214 -15.31 -14.49 8.36
C VAL A 214 -14.66 -14.06 7.05
N GLN A 215 -14.86 -14.82 5.97
CA GLN A 215 -14.36 -14.47 4.65
C GLN A 215 -14.92 -13.09 4.21
N LYS A 216 -14.02 -12.13 3.98
CA LYS A 216 -14.31 -10.82 3.39
C LYS A 216 -14.30 -10.86 1.85
#